data_AF-A0A800JLT1-F1
#
_entry.id   AF-A0A800JLT1-F1
#
_cell.length_a   1.000
_cell.length_b   1.000
_cell.length_c   1.000
_cell.angle_alpha   90.00
_cell.angle_beta   90.00
_cell.angle_gamma   90.00
#
_symmetry.space_group_name_H-M   'P 1'
#
loop_
_entity.id
_entity.type
_entity.pdbx_description
1 polymer ?
#
loop_
_entity_poly.entity_id
_entity_poly.type
_entity_poly.pdbx_seq_one_letter_code
_entity_poly.pdbx_strand_id
1 'polypeptide(L)' 'MAWELVGFLAHITGALAAAGISIGAVCGFSRDHLFVPQELSSEALRILADMGIRAVPLNASHGDGSACCD' A
#
# COMPACT_ATOMS: atom_id res chain seq x y z
N MET A 1 6.95 11.57 9.17
CA MET A 1 7.64 11.22 7.92
C MET A 1 8.18 12.52 7.33
N ALA A 2 9.46 12.61 6.95
CA ALA A 2 9.93 13.73 6.15
C ALA A 2 9.41 13.56 4.71
N TRP A 3 8.96 14.64 4.06
CA TRP A 3 8.30 14.63 2.75
C TRP A 3 9.29 14.57 1.56
N GLU A 4 10.51 14.10 1.81
CA GLU A 4 11.63 14.09 0.86
C GLU A 4 11.65 12.85 -0.06
N LEU A 5 10.55 12.08 -0.08
CA LEU A 5 10.51 10.76 -0.70
C LEU A 5 10.13 10.86 -2.18
N VAL A 6 11.13 11.01 -3.04
CA VAL A 6 10.96 11.10 -4.50
C VAL A 6 10.99 9.71 -5.15
N GLY A 7 10.10 9.47 -6.11
CA GLY A 7 10.14 8.28 -6.96
C GLY A 7 9.52 7.01 -6.36
N PHE A 8 9.09 7.02 -5.10
CA PHE A 8 8.46 5.85 -4.49
C PHE A 8 7.19 5.42 -5.24
N LEU A 9 6.27 6.35 -5.49
CA LEU A 9 5.04 6.05 -6.23
C LEU A 9 5.35 5.56 -7.67
N ALA A 10 6.38 6.11 -8.32
CA ALA A 10 6.81 5.65 -9.64
C ALA A 10 7.40 4.23 -9.60
N HIS A 11 8.16 3.89 -8.55
CA HIS A 11 8.69 2.55 -8.34
C HIS A 11 7.57 1.53 -8.16
N ILE A 12 6.53 1.86 -7.38
CA ILE A 12 5.38 0.98 -7.16
C ILE A 12 4.55 0.80 -8.44
N THR A 13 4.14 1.92 -9.05
CA THR A 13 3.26 1.88 -10.21
C THR A 13 3.96 1.29 -11.43
N GLY A 14 5.27 1.47 -11.57
CA GLY A 14 6.08 0.81 -12.61
C GLY A 14 6.09 -0.71 -12.50
N ALA A 15 6.24 -1.26 -11.29
CA ALA A 15 6.20 -2.71 -11.06
C ALA A 15 4.82 -3.31 -11.39
N LEU A 16 3.74 -2.64 -10.96
CA LEU A 16 2.37 -3.08 -11.25
C LEU A 16 2.04 -2.97 -12.75
N ALA A 17 2.50 -1.90 -13.41
CA ALA A 17 2.32 -1.71 -14.85
C ALA A 17 3.07 -2.78 -15.67
N ALA A 18 4.29 -3.15 -15.26
CA ALA A 18 5.05 -4.23 -15.91
C ALA A 18 4.34 -5.59 -15.83
N ALA A 19 3.53 -5.80 -14.79
CA ALA A 19 2.68 -6.98 -14.64
C ALA A 19 1.30 -6.84 -15.32
N GLY A 20 1.03 -5.73 -16.02
CA GLY A 20 -0.25 -5.49 -16.68
C GLY A 20 -1.41 -5.17 -15.72
N ILE A 21 -1.11 -4.75 -14.49
CA ILE A 21 -2.13 -4.42 -13.48
C ILE A 21 -2.43 -2.92 -13.54
N SER A 22 -3.67 -2.58 -13.90
CA SER A 22 -4.15 -1.20 -13.85
C SER A 22 -4.33 -0.72 -12.41
N ILE A 23 -4.08 0.57 -12.18
CA ILE A 23 -4.20 1.19 -10.85
C ILE A 23 -4.95 2.51 -10.91
N GLY A 24 -5.71 2.81 -9.86
CA GLY A 24 -6.10 4.17 -9.48
C GLY A 24 -5.30 4.61 -8.26
N ALA A 25 -4.73 5.81 -8.27
CA ALA A 25 -3.94 6.34 -7.16
C ALA A 25 -4.62 7.54 -6.51
N VAL A 26 -4.72 7.54 -5.17
CA VAL A 26 -5.21 8.66 -4.37
C VAL A 26 -4.19 8.96 -3.28
N CYS A 27 -3.57 10.14 -3.34
CA CYS A 27 -2.60 10.58 -2.34
C CYS A 27 -3.31 11.17 -1.12
N GLY A 28 -3.14 10.54 0.03
CA GLY A 28 -3.63 11.02 1.33
C GLY A 28 -2.55 11.77 2.11
N PHE A 29 -2.93 12.38 3.23
CA PHE A 29 -1.98 13.09 4.09
C PHE A 29 -0.93 12.15 4.70
N SER A 30 -1.35 10.96 5.15
CA SER A 30 -0.45 10.02 5.85
C SER A 30 0.11 8.94 4.93
N ARG A 31 -0.63 8.53 3.89
CA ARG A 31 -0.32 7.42 3.00
C ARG A 31 -1.00 7.62 1.66
N ASP A 32 -0.41 7.08 0.61
CA ASP A 32 -1.07 6.90 -0.68
C ASP A 32 -1.96 5.65 -0.66
N HIS A 33 -3.03 5.69 -1.43
CA HIS A 33 -3.99 4.61 -1.61
C HIS A 33 -4.00 4.19 -3.07
N LEU A 34 -3.73 2.91 -3.33
CA LEU A 34 -3.80 2.33 -4.66
C LEU A 34 -5.00 1.38 -4.75
N PHE A 35 -5.82 1.58 -5.78
CA PHE A 35 -6.95 0.74 -6.14
C PHE A 35 -6.56 -0.14 -7.32
N VAL A 36 -6.81 -1.43 -7.22
CA VAL A 36 -6.56 -2.43 -8.28
C VAL A 36 -7.85 -3.20 -8.58
N PRO A 37 -8.00 -3.81 -9.76
CA PRO A 37 -9.07 -4.78 -10.01
C PRO A 37 -9.05 -5.89 -8.95
N GLN A 38 -10.22 -6.24 -8.43
CA GLN A 38 -10.36 -7.15 -7.29
C GLN A 38 -9.78 -8.54 -7.60
N GLU A 39 -9.97 -9.00 -8.82
CA GLU A 39 -9.46 -10.25 -9.37
C GLU A 39 -7.92 -10.30 -9.45
N LEU A 40 -7.26 -9.14 -9.52
CA LEU A 40 -5.80 -9.01 -9.55
C LEU A 40 -5.20 -8.64 -8.18
N SER A 41 -6.02 -8.46 -7.14
CA SER A 41 -5.57 -8.01 -5.82
C SER A 41 -4.50 -8.90 -5.20
N SER A 42 -4.68 -10.23 -5.26
CA SER A 42 -3.70 -11.19 -4.75
C SER A 42 -2.36 -11.11 -5.48
N GLU A 43 -2.40 -10.93 -6.81
CA GLU A 43 -1.18 -10.82 -7.61
C GLU A 43 -0.45 -9.48 -7.35
N ALA A 44 -1.21 -8.39 -7.23
CA ALA A 44 -0.65 -7.10 -6.83
C ALA A 44 0.04 -7.18 -5.46
N LEU A 45 -0.61 -7.81 -4.47
CA LEU A 45 -0.03 -8.02 -3.14
C LEU A 45 1.24 -8.88 -3.20
N ARG A 46 1.28 -9.90 -4.05
CA ARG A 46 2.47 -10.75 -4.27
C ARG A 46 3.64 -9.93 -4.82
N ILE A 47 3.41 -9.13 -5.87
CA ILE A 47 4.43 -8.25 -6.46
C ILE A 47 4.96 -7.26 -5.41
N LEU A 48 4.07 -6.63 -4.64
CA LEU A 48 4.47 -5.70 -3.59
C LEU A 48 5.28 -6.40 -2.49
N ALA A 49 4.92 -7.62 -2.10
CA ALA A 49 5.67 -8.41 -1.14
C ALA A 49 7.07 -8.78 -1.66
N ASP A 50 7.20 -9.13 -2.95
CA ASP A 50 8.49 -9.41 -3.60
C ASP A 50 9.40 -8.17 -3.61
N MET A 51 8.82 -6.97 -3.64
CA MET A 51 9.53 -5.69 -3.49
C MET A 51 9.87 -5.33 -2.03
N GLY A 52 9.51 -6.19 -1.06
CA GLY A 52 9.72 -5.95 0.37
C GLY A 52 8.66 -5.03 1.01
N ILE A 53 7.55 -4.75 0.32
CA ILE A 53 6.47 -3.91 0.84
C ILE A 53 5.50 -4.78 1.62
N ARG A 54 5.42 -4.52 2.92
CA ARG A 54 4.55 -5.29 3.81
C ARG A 54 3.09 -4.86 3.64
N ALA A 55 2.25 -5.82 3.27
CA ALA A 55 0.80 -5.69 3.41
C ALA A 55 0.39 -5.89 4.88
N VAL A 56 -0.41 -4.97 5.42
CA VAL A 56 -1.04 -5.11 6.73
C VAL A 56 -2.55 -5.27 6.50
N PRO A 57 -3.16 -6.40 6.91
CA PRO A 57 -4.61 -6.57 6.81
C PRO A 57 -5.31 -5.46 7.59
N LEU A 58 -6.36 -4.86 7.01
CA LEU A 58 -7.13 -3.79 7.64
C LEU A 58 -7.80 -4.22 8.96
N ASN A 59 -7.91 -5.53 9.22
CA ASN A 59 -8.48 -6.12 10.43
C ASN A 59 -7.44 -6.68 11.41
N ALA A 60 -6.13 -6.51 11.17
CA ALA A 60 -5.07 -7.01 12.06
C ALA A 60 -4.80 -6.11 13.29
N SER A 61 -5.57 -5.04 13.49
CA SER A 61 -5.34 -4.03 14.52
C SER A 61 -6.61 -3.67 15.30
N HIS A 62 -7.26 -4.67 15.89
CA HIS A 62 -7.99 -4.48 17.15
C HIS A 62 -7.28 -5.30 18.25
N GLY A 63 -6.04 -4.91 18.55
CA GLY A 63 -5.46 -5.12 19.88
C GLY A 63 -6.06 -4.07 20.80
N ASP A 64 -6.64 -4.54 21.91
CA ASP A 64 -7.08 -3.81 23.09
C ASP A 64 -6.77 -2.30 23.17
N GLY A 65 -7.84 -1.49 23.06
CA GLY A 65 -7.82 -0.09 23.45
C GLY A 65 -7.69 0.09 24.96
N SER A 66 -6.48 -0.13 25.50
CA SER A 66 -6.11 0.29 26.84
C SER A 66 -4.92 1.24 26.78
N ALA A 67 -5.05 2.34 27.53
CA ALA A 67 -4.07 3.39 27.82
C ALA A 67 -3.89 4.50 26.77
N CYS A 68 -4.79 5.49 26.84
CA CYS A 68 -4.40 6.91 26.81
C CYS A 68 -5.54 7.78 27.39
N CYS A 69 -5.86 7.53 28.66
CA CYS A 69 -6.45 8.54 29.54
C CYS A 69 -5.56 8.54 30.78
N ASP A 70 -4.51 9.38 30.76
CA ASP A 70 -3.84 9.98 31.92
C ASP A 70 -3.19 11.28 31.44
#